data_AF-A0A7C3XBP2-F1
#
_entry.id   AF-A0A7C3XBP2-F1
#
_cell.length_a   1.000
_cell.length_b   1.000
_cell.length_c   1.000
_cell.angle_alpha   90.00
_cell.angle_beta   90.00
_cell.angle_gamma   90.00
#
_symmetry.space_group_name_H-M   'P 1'
#
loop_
_entity.id
_entity.type
_entity.pdbx_description
1 polymer ?
#
loop_
_entity_poly.entity_id
_entity_poly.type
_entity_poly.pdbx_seq_one_letter_code
_entity_poly.pdbx_strand_id
1 'polypeptide(L)'
;MNRPPRQVDLAELAAEVMRERGLKPDFPKEVLRQVERLVGPATPASEGRVRDLRHMLWASIDNEDSRDLDQLTVAEDCGHGTVRVYVAIADVDALVRKSSPVDAHARHNTTSVYTPARIFPMLPERLSTDLTSLNPNEDRLAVVVAFVVDARGVVQDAEVFRAGVHNKAKLAYPSVGAWLEGAGDMPPAIAAVDGLADNLLLQDAVAQRLFERRHEHGALVLETIEPRAMMQDGEVLDIVVEPRNRAHAIIEDFMIAANGVVARFLELKGLPSFRRVVRSPERWDRIQALAAESG
;
A
#
# COMPACT_ATOMS: atom_id res chain seq x y z
N MET A 1 -2.59 48.81 20.74
CA MET A 1 -2.06 48.24 19.47
C MET A 1 -2.39 46.75 19.48
N ASN A 2 -3.45 46.34 18.79
CA ASN A 2 -3.72 44.92 18.56
C ASN A 2 -2.63 44.41 17.60
N ARG A 3 -1.69 43.60 18.12
CA ARG A 3 -0.89 42.76 17.23
C ARG A 3 -1.89 41.86 16.48
N PRO A 4 -1.84 41.80 15.14
CA PRO A 4 -2.62 40.80 14.43
C PRO A 4 -2.27 39.42 15.02
N PRO A 5 -3.24 38.49 15.13
CA PRO A 5 -2.94 37.14 15.55
C PRO A 5 -1.80 36.62 14.68
N ARG A 6 -0.74 36.12 15.31
CA ARG A 6 0.42 35.58 14.61
C ARG A 6 -0.11 34.40 13.80
N GLN A 7 -0.13 34.53 12.48
CA GLN A 7 -0.52 33.45 11.59
C GLN A 7 0.42 32.28 11.88
N VAL A 8 -0.13 31.18 12.39
CA VAL A 8 0.64 30.00 12.76
C VAL A 8 0.91 29.24 11.47
N ASP A 9 2.17 29.08 11.12
CA ASP A 9 2.56 28.17 10.04
C ASP A 9 2.46 26.73 10.57
N LEU A 10 1.38 26.04 10.20
CA LEU A 10 1.13 24.67 10.63
C LEU A 10 2.17 23.69 10.08
N ALA A 11 2.80 23.98 8.94
CA ALA A 11 3.84 23.14 8.38
C ALA A 11 5.16 23.29 9.15
N GLU A 12 5.51 24.51 9.55
CA GLU A 12 6.67 24.76 10.42
C GLU A 12 6.48 24.14 11.80
N LEU A 13 5.29 24.29 12.40
CA LEU A 13 4.94 23.68 13.67
C LEU A 13 5.01 22.15 13.60
N ALA A 14 4.46 21.55 12.55
CA ALA A 14 4.56 20.10 12.34
C ALA A 14 6.03 19.65 12.24
N ALA A 15 6.88 20.40 11.54
CA ALA A 15 8.31 20.10 11.41
C ALA A 15 9.06 20.23 12.74
N GLU A 16 8.70 21.20 13.59
CA GLU A 16 9.22 21.31 14.96
C GLU A 16 8.85 20.08 15.81
N VAL A 17 7.58 19.70 15.82
CA VAL A 17 7.12 18.50 16.53
C VAL A 17 7.83 17.25 16.02
N MET A 18 8.04 17.11 14.71
CA MET A 18 8.81 16.00 14.15
C MET A 18 10.23 15.95 14.70
N ARG A 19 10.93 17.10 14.76
CA ARG A 19 12.28 17.19 15.35
C ARG A 19 12.29 16.82 16.83
N GLU A 20 11.34 17.32 17.60
CA GLU A 20 11.21 17.00 19.03
C GLU A 20 10.98 15.50 19.27
N ARG A 21 10.26 14.84 18.37
CA ARG A 21 10.00 13.38 18.40
C ARG A 21 11.13 12.55 17.77
N GLY A 22 12.22 13.18 17.35
CA GLY A 22 13.41 12.50 16.84
C GLY A 22 13.34 12.10 15.36
N LEU A 23 12.37 12.61 14.59
CA LEU A 23 12.31 12.46 13.14
C LEU A 23 13.15 13.56 12.47
N LYS A 24 13.79 13.23 11.33
CA LYS A 24 14.48 14.22 10.48
C LYS A 24 13.55 14.67 9.36
N PRO A 25 12.92 15.87 9.46
CA PRO A 25 11.93 16.31 8.48
C PRO A 25 12.55 16.71 7.14
N ASP A 26 13.85 17.04 7.13
CA ASP A 26 14.57 17.50 5.94
C ASP A 26 15.70 16.50 5.59
N PHE A 27 15.94 16.34 4.28
CA PHE A 27 16.95 15.42 3.78
C PHE A 27 18.36 16.03 3.83
N PRO A 28 19.36 15.33 4.38
CA PRO A 28 20.76 15.75 4.33
C PRO A 28 21.30 15.89 2.89
N LYS A 29 22.33 16.71 2.69
CA LYS A 29 22.92 16.98 1.36
C LYS A 29 23.45 15.72 0.67
N GLU A 30 23.95 14.75 1.42
CA GLU A 30 24.40 13.46 0.90
C GLU A 30 23.25 12.60 0.35
N VAL A 31 22.05 12.70 0.93
CA VAL A 31 20.85 12.04 0.42
C VAL A 31 20.44 12.67 -0.91
N LEU A 32 20.35 13.99 -0.95
CA LEU A 32 19.99 14.73 -2.17
C LEU A 32 20.98 14.46 -3.30
N ARG A 33 22.29 14.51 -3.02
CA ARG A 33 23.34 14.16 -4.01
C ARG A 33 23.27 12.72 -4.50
N GLN A 34 22.85 11.77 -3.67
CA GLN A 34 22.63 10.39 -4.12
C GLN A 34 21.46 10.34 -5.11
N VAL A 35 20.34 11.00 -4.78
CA VAL A 35 19.15 11.02 -5.63
C VAL A 35 19.40 11.74 -6.96
N GLU A 36 20.14 12.85 -6.95
CA GLU A 36 20.53 13.58 -8.18
C GLU A 36 21.32 12.73 -9.17
N ARG A 37 22.09 11.75 -8.68
CA ARG A 37 22.88 10.83 -9.53
C ARG A 37 22.04 9.72 -10.16
N LEU A 38 20.81 9.51 -9.71
CA LEU A 38 19.92 8.54 -10.33
C LEU A 38 19.45 9.07 -11.68
N VAL A 39 19.68 8.29 -12.74
CA VAL A 39 19.37 8.66 -14.12
C VAL A 39 17.98 8.20 -14.58
N GLY A 40 17.32 7.33 -13.81
CA GLY A 40 16.01 6.77 -14.14
C GLY A 40 15.61 5.65 -13.18
N PRO A 41 14.43 5.05 -13.39
CA PRO A 41 13.98 3.90 -12.62
C PRO A 41 14.93 2.71 -12.80
N ALA A 42 14.90 1.77 -11.85
CA ALA A 42 15.69 0.56 -11.99
C ALA A 42 15.16 -0.28 -13.17
N THR A 43 16.07 -0.70 -14.05
CA THR A 43 15.77 -1.64 -15.13
C THR A 43 16.21 -3.04 -14.75
N PRO A 44 15.60 -4.09 -15.34
CA PRO A 44 16.10 -5.45 -15.18
C PRO A 44 17.56 -5.52 -15.60
N ALA A 45 18.45 -5.89 -14.69
CA ALA A 45 19.83 -6.18 -15.06
C ALA A 45 19.85 -7.41 -15.98
N SER A 46 20.70 -7.40 -17.01
CA SER A 46 20.87 -8.49 -17.97
C SER A 46 21.31 -9.84 -17.35
N GLU A 47 21.69 -9.85 -16.07
CA GLU A 47 22.36 -10.97 -15.40
C GLU A 47 21.54 -11.64 -14.27
N GLY A 48 20.20 -11.57 -14.29
CA GLY A 48 19.37 -12.20 -13.26
C GLY A 48 17.92 -12.52 -13.65
N ARG A 49 17.32 -13.49 -12.95
CA ARG A 49 15.98 -14.10 -13.14
C ARG A 49 14.80 -13.14 -12.88
N VAL A 50 14.75 -12.00 -13.56
CA VAL A 50 13.59 -11.10 -13.54
C VAL A 50 12.57 -11.63 -14.55
N ARG A 51 11.36 -11.97 -14.09
CA ARG A 51 10.27 -12.41 -14.98
C ARG A 51 9.67 -11.20 -15.70
N ASP A 52 9.14 -11.40 -16.90
CA ASP A 52 8.40 -10.37 -17.61
C ASP A 52 6.90 -10.58 -17.46
N LEU A 53 6.26 -9.74 -16.65
CA LEU A 53 4.82 -9.76 -16.40
C LEU A 53 4.13 -8.48 -16.90
N ARG A 54 4.79 -7.70 -17.78
CA ARG A 54 4.23 -6.43 -18.31
C ARG A 54 2.97 -6.61 -19.17
N HIS A 55 2.73 -7.83 -19.63
CA HIS A 55 1.56 -8.19 -20.42
C HIS A 55 0.27 -8.33 -19.58
N MET A 56 0.39 -8.50 -18.26
CA MET A 56 -0.78 -8.69 -17.39
C MET A 56 -1.56 -7.39 -17.18
N LEU A 57 -2.82 -7.52 -16.73
CA LEU A 57 -3.76 -6.41 -16.47
C LEU A 57 -3.50 -5.71 -15.13
N TRP A 58 -2.24 -5.44 -14.80
CA TRP A 58 -1.88 -4.76 -13.55
C TRP A 58 -2.59 -3.42 -13.43
N ALA A 59 -3.21 -3.16 -12.28
CA ALA A 59 -3.76 -1.86 -11.93
C ALA A 59 -3.43 -1.50 -10.48
N SER A 60 -3.35 -0.22 -10.18
CA SER A 60 -3.28 0.29 -8.81
C SER A 60 -4.66 0.79 -8.38
N ILE A 61 -4.97 0.67 -7.08
CA ILE A 61 -6.16 1.28 -6.47
C ILE A 61 -5.67 2.01 -5.23
N ASP A 62 -5.77 3.33 -5.23
CA ASP A 62 -5.18 4.20 -4.22
C ASP A 62 -6.09 5.40 -3.93
N ASN A 63 -5.63 6.33 -3.09
CA ASN A 63 -6.29 7.62 -2.97
C ASN A 63 -6.11 8.42 -4.27
N GLU A 64 -7.05 9.34 -4.53
CA GLU A 64 -7.06 10.13 -5.76
C GLU A 64 -5.77 10.95 -5.92
N ASP A 65 -5.28 11.51 -4.82
CA ASP A 65 -4.09 12.35 -4.70
C ASP A 65 -2.77 11.58 -4.51
N SER A 66 -2.82 10.25 -4.33
CA SER A 66 -1.62 9.42 -4.18
C SER A 66 -0.72 9.47 -5.41
N ARG A 67 0.59 9.60 -5.18
CA ARG A 67 1.62 9.59 -6.23
C ARG A 67 2.69 8.52 -6.02
N ASP A 68 2.80 8.01 -4.79
CA ASP A 68 3.64 6.92 -4.32
C ASP A 68 2.86 5.60 -4.39
N LEU A 69 2.65 5.11 -5.61
CA LEU A 69 1.88 3.88 -5.85
C LEU A 69 2.77 2.68 -5.55
N ASP A 70 2.61 2.10 -4.36
CA ASP A 70 3.49 1.04 -3.85
C ASP A 70 3.11 -0.35 -4.36
N GLN A 71 1.84 -0.57 -4.76
CA GLN A 71 1.35 -1.86 -5.21
C GLN A 71 0.54 -1.84 -6.51
N LEU A 72 0.60 -2.96 -7.24
CA LEU A 72 -0.35 -3.33 -8.29
C LEU A 72 -0.93 -4.71 -8.00
N THR A 73 -2.15 -4.96 -8.45
CA THR A 73 -2.82 -6.25 -8.30
C THR A 73 -3.41 -6.74 -9.62
N VAL A 74 -3.44 -8.06 -9.79
CA VAL A 74 -4.12 -8.75 -10.90
C VAL A 74 -4.49 -10.16 -10.45
N ALA A 75 -5.59 -10.70 -10.99
CA ALA A 75 -6.02 -12.07 -10.75
C ALA A 75 -6.18 -12.88 -12.05
N GLU A 76 -5.97 -14.19 -11.99
CA GLU A 76 -6.18 -15.13 -13.10
C GLU A 76 -7.04 -16.30 -12.61
N ASP A 77 -8.18 -16.53 -13.27
CA ASP A 77 -9.00 -17.72 -13.01
C ASP A 77 -8.22 -18.98 -13.44
N CYS A 78 -8.00 -19.90 -12.50
CA CYS A 78 -7.30 -21.17 -12.75
C CYS A 78 -8.28 -22.32 -13.03
N GLY A 79 -9.58 -22.03 -13.08
CA GLY A 79 -10.65 -23.01 -13.19
C GLY A 79 -10.97 -23.67 -11.85
N HIS A 80 -12.06 -24.44 -11.84
CA HIS A 80 -12.53 -25.21 -10.67
C HIS A 80 -12.70 -24.39 -9.38
N GLY A 81 -13.01 -23.09 -9.52
CA GLY A 81 -13.20 -22.19 -8.38
C GLY A 81 -11.91 -21.72 -7.71
N THR A 82 -10.75 -21.93 -8.33
CA THR A 82 -9.46 -21.45 -7.84
C THR A 82 -8.99 -20.23 -8.62
N VAL A 83 -8.38 -19.27 -7.95
CA VAL A 83 -7.90 -18.02 -8.56
C VAL A 83 -6.48 -17.77 -8.14
N ARG A 84 -5.59 -17.46 -9.09
CA ARG A 84 -4.24 -17.01 -8.82
C ARG A 84 -4.23 -15.51 -8.69
N VAL A 85 -3.81 -15.01 -7.55
CA VAL A 85 -3.65 -13.58 -7.26
C VAL A 85 -2.17 -13.24 -7.36
N TYR A 86 -1.88 -12.10 -7.96
CA TYR A 86 -0.55 -11.51 -7.98
C TYR A 86 -0.61 -10.12 -7.36
N VAL A 87 0.33 -9.88 -6.46
CA VAL A 87 0.57 -8.58 -5.84
C VAL A 87 1.99 -8.16 -6.19
N ALA A 88 2.14 -7.09 -6.97
CA ALA A 88 3.43 -6.51 -7.29
C ALA A 88 3.70 -5.34 -6.34
N ILE A 89 4.81 -5.39 -5.59
CA ILE A 89 5.27 -4.33 -4.69
C ILE A 89 6.48 -3.64 -5.32
N ALA A 90 6.52 -2.30 -5.29
CA ALA A 90 7.65 -1.51 -5.80
C ALA A 90 9.00 -2.02 -5.26
N ASP A 91 9.97 -2.30 -6.15
CA ASP A 91 11.31 -2.78 -5.75
C ASP A 91 12.22 -1.62 -5.33
N VAL A 92 11.92 -0.99 -4.20
CA VAL A 92 12.69 0.15 -3.65
C VAL A 92 14.17 -0.18 -3.45
N ASP A 93 14.48 -1.42 -3.04
CA ASP A 93 15.85 -1.93 -2.85
C ASP A 93 16.70 -1.87 -4.14
N ALA A 94 16.06 -1.88 -5.32
CA ALA A 94 16.77 -1.77 -6.58
C ALA A 94 17.53 -0.44 -6.73
N LEU A 95 17.01 0.64 -6.14
CA LEU A 95 17.60 1.99 -6.17
C LEU A 95 18.18 2.45 -4.82
N VAL A 96 17.66 1.92 -3.71
CA VAL A 96 18.11 2.27 -2.36
C VAL A 96 18.94 1.13 -1.80
N ARG A 97 20.22 1.09 -2.16
CA ARG A 97 21.14 0.05 -1.68
C ARG A 97 21.42 0.22 -0.19
N LYS A 98 21.53 -0.92 0.50
CA LYS A 98 21.96 -1.01 1.89
C LYS A 98 23.24 -0.20 2.13
N SER A 99 23.29 0.50 3.25
CA SER A 99 24.39 1.37 3.68
C SER A 99 24.63 2.61 2.80
N SER A 100 23.69 2.96 1.92
CA SER A 100 23.70 4.24 1.20
C SER A 100 23.20 5.40 2.09
N PRO A 101 23.49 6.67 1.73
CA PRO A 101 22.90 7.83 2.42
C PRO A 101 21.38 7.79 2.56
N VAL A 102 20.65 7.43 1.49
CA VAL A 102 19.19 7.28 1.51
C VAL A 102 18.78 6.17 2.49
N ASP A 103 19.44 5.00 2.46
CA ASP A 103 19.17 3.89 3.40
C ASP A 103 19.37 4.33 4.86
N ALA A 104 20.47 5.02 5.15
CA ALA A 104 20.74 5.52 6.50
C ALA A 104 19.67 6.51 7.00
N HIS A 105 19.16 7.38 6.12
CA HIS A 105 18.08 8.30 6.45
C HIS A 105 16.74 7.58 6.62
N ALA A 106 16.38 6.69 5.69
CA ALA A 106 15.16 5.88 5.76
C ALA A 106 15.13 5.03 7.04
N ARG A 107 16.26 4.40 7.39
CA ARG A 107 16.42 3.66 8.65
C ARG A 107 16.23 4.54 9.89
N HIS A 108 16.64 5.80 9.83
CA HIS A 108 16.46 6.73 10.95
C HIS A 108 14.98 7.13 11.12
N ASN A 109 14.32 7.54 10.03
CA ASN A 109 12.92 7.96 10.08
C ASN A 109 11.95 6.78 10.22
N THR A 110 12.34 5.57 9.78
CA THR A 110 11.59 4.29 9.84
C THR A 110 10.31 4.24 9.01
N THR A 111 9.56 5.35 8.93
CA THR A 111 8.28 5.46 8.23
C THR A 111 8.08 6.89 7.73
N SER A 112 7.23 7.05 6.72
CA SER A 112 6.65 8.35 6.39
C SER A 112 5.68 8.76 7.51
N VAL A 113 5.59 10.07 7.80
CA VAL A 113 4.61 10.64 8.72
C VAL A 113 3.71 11.59 7.97
N TYR A 114 2.41 11.28 7.95
CA TYR A 114 1.38 12.06 7.28
C TYR A 114 0.72 12.98 8.30
N THR A 115 0.97 14.29 8.20
CA THR A 115 0.22 15.31 8.94
C THR A 115 -0.69 16.06 7.97
N PRO A 116 -1.78 16.69 8.43
CA PRO A 116 -2.62 17.50 7.56
C PRO A 116 -1.83 18.57 6.80
N ALA A 117 -0.93 19.28 7.49
CA ALA A 117 -0.23 20.42 6.93
C ALA A 117 0.95 20.06 6.02
N ARG A 118 1.65 18.95 6.32
CA ARG A 118 2.85 18.52 5.58
C ARG A 118 3.06 17.01 5.72
N ILE A 119 3.41 16.36 4.62
CA ILE A 119 3.90 14.99 4.64
C ILE A 119 5.42 15.02 4.88
N PHE A 120 5.89 14.17 5.79
CA PHE A 120 7.31 13.94 6.04
C PHE A 120 7.68 12.57 5.49
N PRO A 121 8.11 12.47 4.22
CA PRO A 121 8.30 11.18 3.58
C PRO A 121 9.58 10.51 4.09
N MET A 122 9.54 9.18 4.19
CA MET A 122 10.71 8.37 4.55
C MET A 122 11.81 8.45 3.48
N LEU A 123 11.40 8.56 2.21
CA LEU A 123 12.27 8.64 1.04
C LEU A 123 12.08 9.99 0.34
N PRO A 124 13.12 10.53 -0.32
CA PRO A 124 12.98 11.72 -1.15
C PRO A 124 11.87 11.55 -2.21
N GLU A 125 11.10 12.61 -2.48
CA GLU A 125 9.92 12.54 -3.36
C GLU A 125 10.21 11.98 -4.75
N ARG A 126 11.37 12.31 -5.33
CA ARG A 126 11.78 11.77 -6.63
C ARG A 126 11.92 10.23 -6.60
N LEU A 127 12.33 9.66 -5.47
CA LEU A 127 12.34 8.21 -5.32
C LEU A 127 10.91 7.68 -5.19
N SER A 128 10.16 8.16 -4.20
CA SER A 128 8.84 7.59 -3.85
C SER A 128 7.75 7.81 -4.89
N THR A 129 7.73 8.95 -5.58
CA THR A 129 6.63 9.34 -6.50
C THR A 129 6.94 9.18 -7.99
N ASP A 130 8.20 8.89 -8.33
CA ASP A 130 8.66 8.77 -9.72
C ASP A 130 9.43 7.46 -9.91
N LEU A 131 10.66 7.37 -9.37
CA LEU A 131 11.58 6.30 -9.74
C LEU A 131 11.17 4.91 -9.26
N THR A 132 10.50 4.81 -8.10
CA THR A 132 10.02 3.52 -7.56
C THR A 132 8.51 3.37 -7.65
N SER A 133 7.75 4.46 -7.72
CA SER A 133 6.30 4.42 -7.86
C SER A 133 5.89 3.61 -9.08
N LEU A 134 4.86 2.77 -8.92
CA LEU A 134 4.25 1.96 -9.96
C LEU A 134 3.30 2.81 -10.83
N ASN A 135 3.83 3.91 -11.37
CA ASN A 135 3.08 4.91 -12.13
C ASN A 135 2.36 4.33 -13.35
N PRO A 136 1.18 4.89 -13.71
CA PRO A 136 0.38 4.40 -14.83
C PRO A 136 1.11 4.56 -16.16
N ASN A 137 0.98 3.56 -17.03
CA ASN A 137 1.60 3.43 -18.35
C ASN A 137 3.14 3.36 -18.33
N GLU A 138 3.72 2.96 -17.21
CA GLU A 138 5.17 2.85 -17.08
C GLU A 138 5.62 1.43 -16.69
N ASP A 139 6.75 1.03 -17.24
CA ASP A 139 7.43 -0.21 -16.85
C ASP A 139 8.19 0.03 -15.53
N ARG A 140 8.03 -0.89 -14.58
CA ARG A 140 8.71 -0.84 -13.27
C ARG A 140 9.18 -2.22 -12.83
N LEU A 141 10.26 -2.25 -12.05
CA LEU A 141 10.65 -3.45 -11.30
C LEU A 141 9.81 -3.57 -10.03
N ALA A 142 9.33 -4.78 -9.79
CA ALA A 142 8.57 -5.13 -8.60
C ALA A 142 9.04 -6.45 -8.00
N VAL A 143 8.85 -6.58 -6.68
CA VAL A 143 8.81 -7.86 -5.99
C VAL A 143 7.37 -8.34 -6.04
N VAL A 144 7.14 -9.45 -6.75
CA VAL A 144 5.82 -10.05 -6.93
C VAL A 144 5.63 -11.18 -5.92
N VAL A 145 4.50 -11.12 -5.23
CA VAL A 145 3.97 -12.19 -4.39
C VAL A 145 2.78 -12.79 -5.14
N ALA A 146 2.90 -14.05 -5.56
CA ALA A 146 1.83 -14.77 -6.24
C ALA A 146 1.33 -15.92 -5.37
N PHE A 147 0.03 -16.15 -5.35
CA PHE A 147 -0.58 -17.23 -4.57
C PHE A 147 -1.94 -17.64 -5.16
N VAL A 148 -2.36 -18.87 -4.91
CA VAL A 148 -3.67 -19.39 -5.30
C VAL A 148 -4.63 -19.31 -4.12
N VAL A 149 -5.85 -18.86 -4.38
CA VAL A 149 -6.96 -18.84 -3.42
C VAL A 149 -8.03 -19.82 -3.88
N ASP A 150 -8.40 -20.77 -3.02
CA ASP A 150 -9.50 -21.71 -3.30
C ASP A 150 -10.88 -21.09 -3.04
N ALA A 151 -11.94 -21.85 -3.34
CA ALA A 151 -13.32 -21.41 -3.13
C ALA A 151 -13.68 -21.12 -1.66
N ARG A 152 -12.86 -21.55 -0.69
CA ARG A 152 -13.03 -21.32 0.75
C ARG A 152 -12.08 -20.24 1.29
N GLY A 153 -11.40 -19.50 0.41
CA GLY A 153 -10.45 -18.46 0.81
C GLY A 153 -9.12 -18.99 1.34
N VAL A 154 -8.79 -20.26 1.11
CA VAL A 154 -7.51 -20.84 1.54
C VAL A 154 -6.40 -20.45 0.57
N VAL A 155 -5.34 -19.86 1.12
CA VAL A 155 -4.14 -19.44 0.36
C VAL A 155 -3.15 -20.61 0.25
N GLN A 156 -2.75 -20.96 -0.98
CA GLN A 156 -1.83 -22.05 -1.31
C GLN A 156 -0.92 -21.69 -2.51
N ASP A 157 -0.02 -22.60 -2.89
CA ASP A 157 0.85 -22.52 -4.09
C ASP A 157 1.53 -21.16 -4.29
N ALA A 158 2.12 -20.66 -3.21
CA ALA A 158 2.66 -19.32 -3.14
C ALA A 158 4.13 -19.23 -3.55
N GLU A 159 4.50 -18.14 -4.22
CA GLU A 159 5.87 -17.85 -4.63
C GLU A 159 6.17 -16.35 -4.51
N VAL A 160 7.45 -16.03 -4.30
CA VAL A 160 7.97 -14.66 -4.25
C VAL A 160 9.12 -14.54 -5.23
N PHE A 161 9.04 -13.60 -6.17
CA PHE A 161 10.04 -13.41 -7.21
C PHE A 161 10.09 -11.95 -7.70
N ARG A 162 11.15 -11.56 -8.42
CA ARG A 162 11.25 -10.23 -9.05
C ARG A 162 10.69 -10.27 -10.47
N ALA A 163 9.97 -9.23 -10.87
CA ALA A 163 9.43 -9.10 -12.22
C ALA A 163 9.44 -7.65 -12.72
N GLY A 164 9.45 -7.49 -14.04
CA GLY A 164 9.01 -6.26 -14.71
C GLY A 164 7.48 -6.28 -14.82
N VAL A 165 6.84 -5.18 -14.41
CA VAL A 165 5.39 -4.96 -14.46
C VAL A 165 5.09 -3.66 -15.18
N HIS A 166 3.87 -3.52 -15.69
CA HIS A 166 3.41 -2.33 -16.39
C HIS A 166 2.02 -1.96 -15.89
N ASN A 167 1.88 -0.84 -15.18
CA ASN A 167 0.59 -0.42 -14.64
C ASN A 167 -0.33 0.06 -15.77
N LYS A 168 -1.42 -0.65 -16.03
CA LYS A 168 -2.41 -0.31 -17.07
C LYS A 168 -3.33 0.83 -16.64
N ALA A 169 -3.58 1.01 -15.35
CA ALA A 169 -4.48 2.03 -14.84
C ALA A 169 -4.20 2.39 -13.37
N LYS A 170 -4.11 3.69 -13.09
CA LYS A 170 -4.27 4.22 -11.73
C LYS A 170 -5.75 4.41 -11.45
N LEU A 171 -6.27 3.71 -10.44
CA LEU A 171 -7.67 3.78 -10.04
C LEU A 171 -7.78 4.42 -8.65
N ALA A 172 -8.96 4.97 -8.35
CA ALA A 172 -9.23 5.63 -7.08
C ALA A 172 -10.25 4.83 -6.25
N TYR A 173 -10.00 4.67 -4.95
CA TYR A 173 -10.91 3.92 -4.07
C TYR A 173 -12.38 4.36 -4.16
N PRO A 174 -12.73 5.67 -4.15
CA PRO A 174 -14.13 6.07 -4.13
C PRO A 174 -14.90 5.64 -5.38
N SER A 175 -14.30 5.83 -6.56
CA SER A 175 -14.97 5.55 -7.84
C SER A 175 -15.03 4.05 -8.16
N VAL A 176 -13.98 3.29 -7.84
CA VAL A 176 -14.00 1.82 -7.97
C VAL A 176 -14.98 1.22 -6.97
N GLY A 177 -14.99 1.70 -5.73
CA GLY A 177 -15.91 1.22 -4.69
C GLY A 177 -17.37 1.42 -5.09
N ALA A 178 -17.72 2.64 -5.49
CA ALA A 178 -19.08 2.95 -5.95
C ALA A 178 -19.52 2.07 -7.13
N TRP A 179 -18.62 1.81 -8.09
CA TRP A 179 -18.91 0.91 -9.21
C TRP A 179 -19.12 -0.55 -8.78
N LEU A 180 -18.24 -1.10 -7.95
CA LEU A 180 -18.34 -2.48 -7.44
C LEU A 180 -19.58 -2.70 -6.56
N GLU A 181 -20.11 -1.63 -5.97
CA GLU A 181 -21.31 -1.64 -5.13
C GLU A 181 -22.60 -1.33 -5.92
N GLY A 182 -22.49 -1.03 -7.22
CA GLY A 182 -23.63 -0.66 -8.08
C GLY A 182 -24.22 0.73 -7.78
N ALA A 183 -23.47 1.57 -7.06
CA ALA A 183 -23.85 2.93 -6.69
C ALA A 183 -23.25 4.02 -7.61
N GLY A 184 -22.42 3.62 -8.59
CA GLY A 184 -21.79 4.53 -9.55
C GLY A 184 -21.46 3.86 -10.87
N ASP A 185 -21.17 4.68 -11.88
CA ASP A 185 -20.75 4.21 -13.20
C ASP A 185 -19.32 3.65 -13.17
N MET A 186 -19.02 2.76 -14.12
CA MET A 186 -17.67 2.24 -14.30
C MET A 186 -16.68 3.39 -14.60
N PRO A 187 -15.59 3.53 -13.82
CA PRO A 187 -14.55 4.52 -14.09
C PRO A 187 -14.01 4.44 -15.53
N PRO A 188 -13.81 5.58 -16.24
CA PRO A 188 -13.28 5.58 -17.61
C PRO A 188 -11.93 4.88 -17.77
N ALA A 189 -11.07 4.95 -16.74
CA ALA A 189 -9.78 4.27 -16.74
C ALA A 189 -9.90 2.74 -16.75
N ILE A 190 -10.99 2.18 -16.20
CA ILE A 190 -11.29 0.74 -16.29
C ILE A 190 -11.78 0.41 -17.69
N ALA A 191 -12.70 1.22 -18.23
CA ALA A 191 -13.27 1.02 -19.56
C ALA A 191 -12.23 1.09 -20.70
N ALA A 192 -11.15 1.85 -20.48
CA ALA A 192 -10.07 2.03 -21.45
C ALA A 192 -9.12 0.81 -21.58
N VAL A 193 -9.22 -0.18 -20.69
CA VAL A 193 -8.36 -1.36 -20.66
C VAL A 193 -9.20 -2.62 -20.82
N ASP A 194 -9.07 -3.28 -21.97
CA ASP A 194 -9.81 -4.51 -22.27
C ASP A 194 -9.60 -5.59 -21.20
N GLY A 195 -10.71 -6.12 -20.66
CA GLY A 195 -10.71 -7.16 -19.64
C GLY A 195 -10.42 -6.70 -18.21
N LEU A 196 -10.09 -5.41 -17.98
CA LEU A 196 -9.79 -4.93 -16.62
C LEU A 196 -11.02 -4.94 -15.71
N ALA A 197 -12.21 -4.66 -16.25
CA ALA A 197 -13.47 -4.74 -15.50
C ALA A 197 -13.71 -6.16 -14.93
N ASP A 198 -13.62 -7.18 -15.79
CA ASP A 198 -13.79 -8.58 -15.38
C ASP A 198 -12.70 -9.00 -14.39
N ASN A 199 -11.47 -8.50 -14.57
CA ASN A 199 -10.37 -8.76 -13.64
C ASN A 199 -10.67 -8.19 -12.24
N LEU A 200 -11.16 -6.95 -12.15
CA LEU A 200 -11.49 -6.31 -10.88
C LEU A 200 -12.67 -6.97 -10.18
N LEU A 201 -13.68 -7.43 -10.93
CA LEU A 201 -14.78 -8.23 -10.38
C LEU A 201 -14.28 -9.59 -9.83
N LEU A 202 -13.33 -10.22 -10.52
CA LEU A 202 -12.67 -11.43 -10.03
C LEU A 202 -11.87 -11.15 -8.75
N GLN A 203 -11.08 -10.08 -8.73
CA GLN A 203 -10.31 -9.68 -7.55
C GLN A 203 -11.22 -9.41 -6.34
N ASP A 204 -12.31 -8.69 -6.56
CA ASP A 204 -13.33 -8.43 -5.55
C ASP A 204 -13.95 -9.71 -4.99
N ALA A 205 -14.36 -10.65 -5.84
CA ALA A 205 -14.89 -11.94 -5.38
C ALA A 205 -13.86 -12.74 -4.55
N VAL A 206 -12.58 -12.69 -4.89
CA VAL A 206 -11.51 -13.35 -4.12
C VAL A 206 -11.25 -12.65 -2.81
N ALA A 207 -11.27 -11.31 -2.78
CA ALA A 207 -11.10 -10.53 -1.56
C ALA A 207 -12.20 -10.84 -0.54
N GLN A 208 -13.46 -11.00 -0.98
CA GLN A 208 -14.55 -11.42 -0.08
C GLN A 208 -14.30 -12.81 0.52
N ARG A 209 -13.82 -13.79 -0.26
CA ARG A 209 -13.48 -15.14 0.25
C ARG A 209 -12.35 -15.09 1.28
N LEU A 210 -11.33 -14.25 1.03
CA LEU A 210 -10.22 -14.04 1.98
C LEU A 210 -10.73 -13.40 3.28
N PHE A 211 -11.59 -12.39 3.16
CA PHE A 211 -12.21 -11.72 4.30
C PHE A 211 -13.05 -12.70 5.15
N GLU A 212 -13.98 -13.43 4.53
CA GLU A 212 -14.83 -14.43 5.19
C GLU A 212 -13.97 -15.46 5.92
N ARG A 213 -12.93 -15.98 5.25
CA ARG A 213 -12.02 -16.95 5.84
C ARG A 213 -11.30 -16.39 7.07
N ARG A 214 -10.82 -15.14 7.01
CA ARG A 214 -10.18 -14.48 8.17
C ARG A 214 -11.17 -14.29 9.30
N HIS A 215 -12.39 -13.87 8.99
CA HIS A 215 -13.45 -13.64 9.97
C HIS A 215 -13.81 -14.95 10.72
N GLU A 216 -13.99 -16.05 9.99
CA GLU A 216 -14.17 -17.40 10.57
C GLU A 216 -13.02 -17.82 11.50
N HIS A 217 -11.81 -17.27 11.30
CA HIS A 217 -10.61 -17.54 12.10
C HIS A 217 -10.40 -16.52 13.22
N GLY A 218 -11.43 -15.73 13.54
CA GLY A 218 -11.42 -14.80 14.66
C GLY A 218 -10.76 -13.46 14.37
N ALA A 219 -10.63 -13.08 13.09
CA ALA A 219 -10.21 -11.72 12.75
C ALA A 219 -11.25 -10.70 13.23
N LEU A 220 -10.81 -9.77 14.07
CA LEU A 220 -11.64 -8.70 14.60
C LEU A 220 -11.68 -7.54 13.61
N VAL A 221 -12.88 -7.10 13.25
CA VAL A 221 -13.11 -5.84 12.55
C VAL A 221 -13.41 -4.79 13.61
N LEU A 222 -12.43 -3.93 13.89
CA LEU A 222 -12.61 -2.80 14.80
C LEU A 222 -12.83 -1.56 13.95
N GLU A 223 -14.06 -1.08 13.89
CA GLU A 223 -14.38 0.15 13.18
C GLU A 223 -13.86 1.35 13.98
N THR A 224 -12.91 2.07 13.40
CA THR A 224 -12.45 3.37 13.90
C THR A 224 -12.87 4.45 12.91
N ILE A 225 -13.43 5.54 13.43
CA ILE A 225 -13.70 6.74 12.62
C ILE A 225 -12.35 7.41 12.38
N GLU A 226 -11.91 7.43 11.13
CA GLU A 226 -10.66 8.07 10.71
C GLU A 226 -10.96 9.40 9.99
N PRO A 227 -10.96 10.54 10.70
CA PRO A 227 -11.18 11.84 10.08
C PRO A 227 -9.93 12.35 9.36
N ARG A 228 -10.11 12.92 8.17
CA ARG A 228 -9.08 13.60 7.37
C ARG A 228 -9.38 15.09 7.29
N ALA A 229 -8.42 15.92 7.67
CA ALA A 229 -8.51 17.36 7.49
C ALA A 229 -8.19 17.75 6.04
N MET A 230 -9.08 18.50 5.40
CA MET A 230 -8.86 19.12 4.10
C MET A 230 -8.16 20.46 4.29
N MET A 231 -7.02 20.64 3.65
CA MET A 231 -6.19 21.84 3.78
C MET A 231 -6.20 22.66 2.50
N GLN A 232 -6.28 23.98 2.62
CA GLN A 232 -6.02 24.92 1.54
C GLN A 232 -5.27 26.14 2.08
N ASP A 233 -4.21 26.57 1.39
CA ASP A 233 -3.42 27.76 1.74
C ASP A 233 -2.92 27.78 3.21
N GLY A 234 -2.65 26.60 3.77
CA GLY A 234 -2.18 26.43 5.15
C GLY A 234 -3.28 26.43 6.20
N GLU A 235 -4.56 26.50 5.81
CA GLU A 235 -5.71 26.48 6.71
C GLU A 235 -6.55 25.20 6.54
N VAL A 236 -7.18 24.75 7.63
CA VAL A 236 -8.13 23.63 7.61
C VAL A 236 -9.46 24.16 7.07
N LEU A 237 -9.88 23.67 5.91
CA LEU A 237 -11.18 24.00 5.32
C LEU A 237 -12.31 23.13 5.85
N ASP A 238 -12.04 21.83 6.00
CA ASP A 238 -13.06 20.85 6.37
C ASP A 238 -12.42 19.62 7.05
N ILE A 239 -13.25 18.79 7.67
CA ILE A 239 -12.87 17.48 8.20
C ILE A 239 -13.85 16.45 7.64
N VAL A 240 -13.33 15.57 6.79
CA VAL A 240 -14.12 14.54 6.12
C VAL A 240 -13.81 13.17 6.71
N VAL A 241 -14.80 12.28 6.69
CA VAL A 241 -14.62 10.86 7.02
C VAL A 241 -14.87 10.08 5.74
N GLU A 242 -13.87 9.36 5.27
CA GLU A 242 -14.00 8.50 4.10
C GLU A 242 -14.44 7.10 4.56
N PRO A 243 -15.62 6.61 4.12
CA PRO A 243 -16.05 5.28 4.47
C PRO A 243 -15.21 4.22 3.74
N ARG A 244 -14.90 3.14 4.46
CA ARG A 244 -14.38 1.92 3.83
C ARG A 244 -15.40 1.39 2.82
N ASN A 245 -14.92 0.94 1.67
CA ASN A 245 -15.74 0.41 0.57
C ASN A 245 -15.13 -0.87 -0.01
N ARG A 246 -15.78 -1.47 -1.02
CA ARG A 246 -15.30 -2.72 -1.64
C ARG A 246 -13.91 -2.62 -2.29
N ALA A 247 -13.53 -1.47 -2.82
CA ALA A 247 -12.20 -1.28 -3.40
C ALA A 247 -11.10 -1.31 -2.32
N HIS A 248 -11.38 -0.74 -1.13
CA HIS A 248 -10.48 -0.86 0.02
C HIS A 248 -10.33 -2.33 0.46
N ALA A 249 -11.43 -3.10 0.46
CA ALA A 249 -11.40 -4.51 0.83
C ALA A 249 -10.51 -5.35 -0.10
N ILE A 250 -10.51 -5.08 -1.42
CA ILE A 250 -9.60 -5.76 -2.37
C ILE A 250 -8.15 -5.61 -1.93
N ILE A 251 -7.71 -4.35 -1.75
CA ILE A 251 -6.32 -4.07 -1.44
C ILE A 251 -5.96 -4.58 -0.05
N GLU A 252 -6.81 -4.35 0.97
CA GLU A 252 -6.57 -4.83 2.33
C GLU A 252 -6.38 -6.34 2.40
N ASP A 253 -7.32 -7.12 1.86
CA ASP A 253 -7.27 -8.59 1.96
C ASP A 253 -6.14 -9.19 1.12
N PHE A 254 -5.82 -8.61 -0.03
CA PHE A 254 -4.67 -9.04 -0.83
C PHE A 254 -3.34 -8.72 -0.14
N MET A 255 -3.20 -7.53 0.46
CA MET A 255 -1.99 -7.19 1.22
C MET A 255 -1.83 -8.07 2.46
N ILE A 256 -2.92 -8.37 3.18
CA ILE A 256 -2.87 -9.29 4.33
C ILE A 256 -2.41 -10.69 3.88
N ALA A 257 -2.98 -11.22 2.79
CA ALA A 257 -2.61 -12.51 2.24
C ALA A 257 -1.13 -12.53 1.78
N ALA A 258 -0.70 -11.50 1.04
CA ALA A 258 0.68 -11.35 0.57
C ALA A 258 1.68 -11.26 1.73
N ASN A 259 1.37 -10.48 2.77
CA ASN A 259 2.18 -10.40 3.99
C ASN A 259 2.31 -11.76 4.67
N GLY A 260 1.22 -12.52 4.76
CA GLY A 260 1.22 -13.88 5.29
C GLY A 260 2.08 -14.84 4.46
N VAL A 261 2.03 -14.72 3.12
CA VAL A 261 2.89 -15.49 2.20
C VAL A 261 4.36 -15.18 2.42
N VAL A 262 4.75 -13.90 2.42
CA VAL A 262 6.15 -13.49 2.60
C VAL A 262 6.69 -13.93 3.96
N ALA A 263 5.89 -13.80 5.01
CA ALA A 263 6.20 -14.28 6.35
C ALA A 263 6.56 -15.78 6.35
N ARG A 264 5.70 -16.63 5.76
CA ARG A 264 5.95 -18.08 5.64
C ARG A 264 7.13 -18.39 4.70
N PHE A 265 7.27 -17.65 3.61
CA PHE A 265 8.38 -17.81 2.67
C PHE A 265 9.74 -17.61 3.35
N LEU A 266 9.91 -16.52 4.10
CA LEU A 266 11.16 -16.22 4.82
C LEU A 266 11.45 -17.27 5.91
N GLU A 267 10.40 -17.74 6.60
CA GLU A 267 10.50 -18.80 7.61
C GLU A 267 10.97 -20.14 7.04
N LEU A 268 10.35 -20.59 5.95
CA LEU A 268 10.73 -21.83 5.24
C LEU A 268 12.16 -21.77 4.70
N LYS A 269 12.67 -20.56 4.41
CA LYS A 269 14.05 -20.34 3.98
C LYS A 269 15.04 -20.18 5.14
N GLY A 270 14.57 -20.17 6.39
CA GLY A 270 15.42 -19.94 7.56
C GLY A 270 16.04 -18.55 7.60
N LEU A 271 15.41 -17.56 6.95
CA LEU A 271 15.92 -16.20 6.86
C LEU A 271 15.37 -15.35 8.03
N PRO A 272 16.21 -14.55 8.70
CA PRO A 272 15.74 -13.59 9.69
C PRO A 272 14.74 -12.60 9.08
N SER A 273 13.64 -12.32 9.78
CA SER A 273 12.62 -11.37 9.34
C SER A 273 12.05 -10.56 10.51
N PHE A 274 11.66 -9.31 10.24
CA PHE A 274 10.85 -8.52 11.17
C PHE A 274 9.40 -9.01 11.09
N ARG A 275 8.77 -9.22 12.25
CA ARG A 275 7.37 -9.68 12.35
C ARG A 275 6.52 -8.60 13.03
N ARG A 276 5.37 -8.31 12.43
CA ARG A 276 4.29 -7.54 13.08
C ARG A 276 3.52 -8.50 13.98
N VAL A 277 3.68 -8.36 15.29
CA VAL A 277 3.00 -9.21 16.29
C VAL A 277 2.07 -8.34 17.12
N VAL A 278 0.79 -8.70 17.13
CA VAL A 278 -0.18 -8.13 18.06
C VAL A 278 -0.16 -8.99 19.31
N ARG A 279 0.13 -8.38 20.47
CA ARG A 279 0.09 -9.07 21.77
C ARG A 279 -1.36 -9.23 22.21
N SER A 280 -1.64 -10.26 22.99
CA SER A 280 -2.93 -10.40 23.67
C SER A 280 -3.25 -9.10 24.43
N PRO A 281 -4.48 -8.56 24.30
CA PRO A 281 -4.89 -7.38 25.04
C PRO A 281 -4.69 -7.57 26.54
N GLU A 282 -4.28 -6.51 27.25
CA GLU A 282 -4.06 -6.55 28.71
C GLU A 282 -5.29 -7.07 29.47
N ARG A 283 -6.49 -6.78 28.95
CA ARG A 283 -7.78 -7.15 29.56
C ARG A 283 -8.48 -8.29 28.83
N TRP A 284 -7.74 -9.24 28.27
CA TRP A 284 -8.29 -10.34 27.49
C TRP A 284 -9.41 -11.11 28.21
N ASP A 285 -9.20 -11.47 29.49
CA ASP A 285 -10.22 -12.18 30.28
C ASP A 285 -11.53 -11.38 30.41
N ARG A 286 -11.43 -10.05 30.55
CA ARG A 286 -12.62 -9.18 30.61
C ARG A 286 -13.32 -9.10 29.27
N ILE A 287 -12.57 -9.06 28.16
CA ILE A 287 -13.13 -9.08 26.80
C ILE A 287 -13.90 -10.40 26.59
N GLN A 288 -13.31 -11.54 26.98
CA GLN A 288 -13.99 -12.84 26.89
C GLN A 288 -15.27 -12.89 27.73
N ALA A 289 -15.22 -12.38 28.97
CA ALA A 289 -16.41 -12.32 29.83
C ALA A 289 -17.52 -11.45 29.23
N LEU A 290 -17.17 -10.26 28.70
CA LEU A 290 -18.13 -9.37 28.05
C LEU A 290 -18.74 -9.97 26.78
N ALA A 291 -17.94 -10.68 25.97
CA ALA A 291 -18.44 -11.38 24.79
C ALA A 291 -19.44 -12.47 25.19
N ALA A 292 -19.10 -13.31 26.17
CA ALA A 292 -20.00 -14.35 26.67
C ALA A 292 -21.31 -13.79 27.26
N GLU A 293 -21.28 -12.60 27.86
CA GLU A 293 -22.47 -11.89 28.35
C GLU A 293 -23.32 -11.28 27.22
N SER A 294 -22.71 -10.92 26.09
CA SER A 294 -23.34 -10.15 25.00
C SER A 294 -23.85 -11.00 23.83
N GLY A 295 -23.52 -12.30 23.79
CA GLY A 295 -23.91 -13.25 22.74
C GLY A 295 -22.88 -13.39 21.63
#